data_AF-A0A1G3XUQ1-F1
#
_entry.id   AF-A0A1G3XUQ1-F1
#
_cell.length_a   1.000
_cell.length_b   1.000
_cell.length_c   1.000
_cell.angle_alpha   90.00
_cell.angle_beta   90.00
_cell.angle_gamma   90.00
#
_symmetry.space_group_name_H-M   'P 1'
#
loop_
_entity.id
_entity.type
_entity.pdbx_description
1 polymer ?
#
loop_
_entity_poly.entity_id
_entity_poly.type
_entity_poly.pdbx_seq_one_letter_code
_entity_poly.pdbx_strand_id
1 'polypeptide(L)' 'MGTELRLDRGQIEVVDDEMAEVLRRKTPAERIAIGFRMWTSAHEMLMAHLRHTHPEWDMKRVESEVARRLSHGAV' A
#
# COMPACT_ATOMS: atom_id res chain seq x y z
N MET A 1 -10.41 19.04 -8.23
CA MET A 1 -11.08 19.46 -6.97
C MET A 1 -10.25 18.87 -5.85
N GLY A 2 -9.42 19.67 -5.19
CA GLY A 2 -8.53 19.16 -4.14
C GLY A 2 -9.35 18.83 -2.91
N THR A 3 -9.39 17.56 -2.52
CA THR A 3 -9.93 17.19 -1.20
C THR A 3 -8.93 17.70 -0.18
N GLU A 4 -9.26 18.79 0.50
CA GLU A 4 -8.46 19.33 1.58
C GLU A 4 -8.52 18.32 2.74
N LEU A 5 -7.47 17.50 2.86
CA LEU A 5 -7.36 16.54 3.96
C LEU A 5 -7.24 17.33 5.26
N ARG A 6 -8.20 17.13 6.18
CA ARG A 6 -8.20 17.74 7.50
C ARG A 6 -7.16 17.01 8.36
N LEU A 7 -6.09 17.70 8.76
CA LEU A 7 -5.05 17.13 9.60
C LEU A 7 -5.42 17.13 11.10
N ASP A 8 -6.71 17.12 11.42
CA ASP A 8 -7.20 17.11 12.80
C ASP A 8 -7.62 15.71 13.25
N ARG A 9 -7.73 15.53 14.58
CA ARG A 9 -8.01 14.24 15.22
C ARG A 9 -9.36 13.61 14.84
N GLY A 10 -10.25 14.34 14.15
CA GLY A 10 -11.51 13.82 13.64
C GLY A 10 -11.38 13.03 12.33
N GLN A 11 -10.20 12.99 11.71
CA GLN A 11 -9.94 12.28 10.47
C GLN A 11 -9.32 10.89 10.73
N ILE A 12 -9.94 9.83 10.22
CA ILE A 12 -9.53 8.43 10.48
C ILE A 12 -8.12 8.12 9.95
N GLU A 13 -7.63 8.90 8.98
CA GLU A 13 -6.32 8.76 8.36
C GLU A 13 -5.19 9.46 9.15
N VAL A 14 -5.51 10.20 10.21
CA VAL A 14 -4.50 10.81 11.09
C VAL A 14 -4.09 9.80 12.16
N VAL A 15 -2.79 9.46 12.19
CA VAL A 15 -2.23 8.56 13.18
C VAL A 15 -2.30 9.20 14.57
N ASP A 16 -2.82 8.47 15.56
CA ASP A 16 -2.84 8.91 16.95
C ASP A 16 -1.42 9.22 17.48
N ASP A 17 -1.31 10.23 18.34
CA ASP A 17 -0.02 10.71 18.86
C ASP A 17 0.79 9.61 19.57
N GLU A 18 0.12 8.70 20.29
CA GLU A 18 0.76 7.56 20.95
C GLU A 18 1.34 6.57 19.93
N MET A 19 0.57 6.28 18.89
CA MET A 19 1.03 5.39 17.81
C MET A 19 2.15 6.05 17.00
N ALA A 20 2.08 7.37 16.80
CA ALA A 20 3.15 8.13 16.14
C ALA A 20 4.47 8.03 16.91
N GLU A 21 4.44 8.08 18.24
CA GLU A 21 5.62 7.83 19.09
C GLU A 21 6.19 6.41 18.91
N VAL A 22 5.33 5.39 18.86
CA VAL A 22 5.75 4.01 18.62
C VAL A 22 6.44 3.85 17.27
N LEU A 23 5.94 4.51 16.22
CA LEU A 23 6.57 4.52 14.90
C LEU A 23 7.87 5.33 14.88
N ARG A 24 7.94 6.46 15.61
CA ARG A 24 9.15 7.27 15.73
C ARG A 24 10.32 6.47 16.31
N ARG A 25 10.05 5.59 17.28
CA ARG A 25 11.05 4.74 17.96
C ARG A 25 11.59 3.57 17.11
N LYS A 26 11.01 3.29 15.94
CA LYS A 26 11.50 2.23 15.04
C LYS A 26 12.88 2.58 14.50
N THR A 27 13.80 1.62 14.57
CA THR A 27 15.13 1.69 13.96
C THR A 27 15.04 1.83 12.44
N PRO A 28 16.09 2.33 11.76
CA PRO A 28 16.11 2.39 10.31
C PRO A 28 15.81 1.04 9.62
N ALA A 29 16.37 -0.06 10.14
CA ALA A 29 16.15 -1.39 9.61
C ALA A 29 14.67 -1.82 9.74
N GLU A 30 14.03 -1.57 10.88
CA GLU A 30 12.62 -1.89 11.07
C GLU A 30 11.71 -1.07 10.16
N ARG A 31 12.03 0.22 9.93
CA ARG A 31 11.28 1.08 9.02
C ARG A 31 11.32 0.55 7.59
N ILE A 32 12.50 0.14 7.11
CA ILE A 32 12.65 -0.49 5.79
C ILE A 32 11.89 -1.81 5.73
N ALA A 33 11.98 -2.64 6.79
CA ALA A 33 11.26 -3.90 6.85
C ALA A 33 9.73 -3.71 6.82
N ILE A 34 9.20 -2.66 7.44
CA ILE A 34 7.79 -2.27 7.30
C ILE A 34 7.46 -1.97 5.84
N GLY A 35 8.30 -1.15 5.16
CA GLY A 35 8.16 -0.86 3.73
C GLY A 35 8.06 -2.10 2.86
N PHE A 36 9.00 -3.04 3.01
CA PHE A 36 8.98 -4.28 2.23
C PHE A 36 7.74 -5.14 2.51
N ARG A 37 7.32 -5.26 3.78
CA ARG A 37 6.12 -6.02 4.12
C ARG A 37 4.84 -5.38 3.54
N MET A 38 4.75 -4.06 3.55
CA MET A 38 3.63 -3.35 2.92
C MET A 38 3.60 -3.62 1.42
N TRP A 39 4.75 -3.60 0.75
CA TRP A 39 4.84 -3.93 -0.68
C TRP A 39 4.38 -5.36 -0.97
N THR A 40 4.87 -6.36 -0.24
CA THR A 40 4.47 -7.76 -0.42
C THR A 40 2.98 -7.95 -0.20
N SER A 41 2.44 -7.36 0.87
CA SER A 41 1.02 -7.41 1.17
C SER A 41 0.16 -6.79 0.05
N ALA A 42 0.53 -5.60 -0.43
CA ALA A 42 -0.16 -4.95 -1.54
C ALA A 42 -0.10 -5.78 -2.84
N HIS A 43 1.05 -6.37 -3.14
CA HIS A 43 1.22 -7.26 -4.28
C HIS A 43 0.29 -8.48 -4.20
N GLU A 44 0.29 -9.19 -3.06
CA GLU A 44 -0.56 -10.36 -2.85
C GLU A 44 -2.06 -10.03 -2.95
N MET A 45 -2.49 -8.93 -2.33
CA MET A 45 -3.88 -8.46 -2.41
C MET A 45 -4.28 -8.14 -3.85
N LEU A 46 -3.44 -7.43 -4.61
CA LEU A 46 -3.73 -7.10 -6.01
C LEU A 46 -3.76 -8.36 -6.88
N MET A 47 -2.81 -9.28 -6.71
CA MET A 47 -2.80 -10.56 -7.42
C MET A 47 -4.10 -11.33 -7.18
N ALA A 48 -4.52 -11.48 -5.92
CA ALA A 48 -5.75 -12.20 -5.57
C ALA A 48 -6.99 -11.49 -6.15
N HIS A 49 -7.07 -10.17 -5.97
CA HIS A 49 -8.20 -9.39 -6.46
C HIS A 49 -8.35 -9.44 -7.98
N LEU A 50 -7.25 -9.28 -8.73
CA LEU A 50 -7.27 -9.31 -10.19
C LEU A 50 -7.59 -10.70 -10.73
N ARG A 51 -7.04 -11.77 -10.14
CA ARG A 51 -7.38 -13.14 -10.53
C ARG A 51 -8.86 -13.47 -10.30
N HIS A 52 -9.44 -12.92 -9.23
CA HIS A 52 -10.86 -13.10 -8.94
C HIS A 52 -11.77 -12.28 -9.85
N THR A 53 -11.40 -11.02 -10.11
CA THR A 53 -12.23 -10.07 -10.87
C THR A 53 -12.11 -10.27 -12.38
N HIS A 54 -10.97 -10.80 -12.85
CA HIS A 54 -10.66 -11.06 -14.25
C HIS A 54 -10.25 -12.53 -14.46
N PRO A 55 -11.17 -13.50 -14.29
CA PRO A 55 -10.86 -14.93 -14.48
C PRO A 55 -10.46 -15.28 -15.92
N GLU A 56 -10.76 -14.39 -16.89
CA GLU A 56 -10.38 -14.52 -18.29
C GLU A 56 -8.94 -14.09 -18.61
N TRP A 57 -8.24 -13.47 -17.65
CA TRP A 57 -6.85 -13.05 -17.85
C TRP A 57 -5.88 -14.19 -17.61
N ASP A 58 -4.85 -14.27 -18.44
CA ASP A 58 -3.69 -15.10 -18.15
C ASP A 58 -2.85 -14.49 -17.02
N MET A 59 -1.99 -15.31 -16.40
CA MET A 59 -1.16 -14.87 -15.29
C MET A 59 -0.19 -13.75 -15.67
N LYS A 60 0.29 -13.74 -16.91
CA LYS A 60 1.22 -12.71 -17.40
C LYS A 60 0.56 -11.34 -17.42
N ARG A 61 -0.69 -11.26 -17.87
CA ARG A 61 -1.47 -10.02 -17.87
C ARG A 61 -1.78 -9.54 -16.45
N VAL A 62 -2.11 -10.45 -15.55
CA VAL A 62 -2.30 -10.12 -14.12
C VAL A 62 -1.01 -9.52 -13.54
N GLU A 63 0.13 -10.19 -13.69
CA GLU A 63 1.42 -9.73 -13.17
C GLU A 63 1.82 -8.35 -13.72
N SER A 64 1.63 -8.15 -15.03
CA SER A 64 1.91 -6.86 -15.67
C SER A 64 1.06 -5.73 -15.08
N GLU A 65 -0.23 -5.98 -14.82
CA GLU A 65 -1.12 -5.00 -14.23
C GLU A 65 -0.80 -4.74 -12.75
N VAL A 66 -0.41 -5.75 -11.98
CA VAL A 66 0.07 -5.57 -10.59
C VAL A 66 1.33 -4.70 -10.57
N ALA A 67 2.31 -5.01 -11.42
CA ALA A 67 3.55 -4.23 -11.53
C ALA A 67 3.26 -2.77 -11.89
N ARG A 68 2.36 -2.54 -12.86
CA ARG A 68 1.92 -1.19 -13.26
C ARG A 68 1.27 -0.43 -12.11
N ARG A 69 0.43 -1.08 -11.28
CA ARG A 69 -0.24 -0.42 -10.15
C ARG A 69 0.73 -0.09 -9.02
N LEU A 70 1.60 -1.02 -8.66
CA LEU A 70 2.56 -0.82 -7.55
C LEU A 70 3.64 0.21 -7.89
N SER A 71 4.02 0.33 -9.15
CA SER A 71 4.98 1.32 -9.62
C SER A 71 4.37 2.69 -9.95
N HIS A 72 3.06 2.86 -9.75
CA HIS A 72 2.32 4.03 -10.23
C HIS A 72 2.47 4.29 -11.75
N GLY A 73 2.64 3.23 -12.54
CA GLY A 73 2.79 3.30 -13.98
C GLY A 73 4.20 3.64 -14.47
N ALA A 74 5.22 3.50 -13.62
CA ALA A 74 6.62 3.70 -13.99
C ALA A 74 7.26 2.50 -14.73
N VAL A 75 6.48 1.47 -15.08
CA VAL A 75 6.90 0.28 -15.86
C VAL A 75 6.39 0.37 -17.29
#